data_AF-B6AS79-F1
#
_entry.id   AF-B6AS79-F1
#
_cell.length_a   1.000
_cell.length_b   1.000
_cell.length_c   1.000
_cell.angle_alpha   90.00
_cell.angle_beta   90.00
_cell.angle_gamma   90.00
#
_symmetry.space_group_name_H-M   'P 1'
#
loop_
_entity.id
_entity.type
_entity.pdbx_description
1 polymer ?
#
loop_
_entity_poly.entity_id
_entity_poly.type
_entity_poly.pdbx_seq_one_letter_code
_entity_poly.pdbx_strand_id
1 'polypeptide(L)' 'MSMNRIQFQKGLSLPEFQSLYGTEEQCEAVLEKTRWPDVISVFPGRVTEFRVESCD' A
#
# COMPACT_ATOMS: atom_id res chain seq x y z
N MET A 1 35.12 -18.32 -11.84
CA MET A 1 34.30 -17.11 -11.70
C MET A 1 33.18 -17.40 -10.72
N SER A 2 33.00 -16.56 -9.70
CA SER A 2 31.91 -16.72 -8.73
C SER A 2 30.60 -16.29 -9.39
N MET A 3 29.73 -17.24 -9.71
CA MET A 3 28.39 -16.94 -10.19
C MET A 3 27.60 -16.33 -9.04
N ASN A 4 27.47 -15.02 -9.04
CA ASN A 4 26.57 -14.33 -8.13
C ASN A 4 25.15 -14.68 -8.55
N ARG A 5 24.61 -15.75 -7.95
CA ARG A 5 23.23 -16.17 -8.12
C ARG A 5 22.39 -14.98 -7.70
N ILE A 6 21.58 -14.44 -8.61
CA ILE A 6 20.67 -13.34 -8.31
C ILE A 6 19.75 -13.85 -7.20
N GLN A 7 20.03 -13.42 -5.97
CA GLN A 7 19.22 -13.74 -4.80
C GLN A 7 18.07 -12.74 -4.83
N PHE A 8 16.96 -13.15 -5.44
CA PHE A 8 15.72 -12.42 -5.25
C PHE A 8 15.47 -12.29 -3.74
N GLN A 9 15.17 -11.08 -3.29
CA GLN A 9 14.73 -10.89 -1.92
C GLN A 9 13.49 -11.75 -1.69
N LYS A 10 13.32 -12.24 -0.45
CA LYS A 10 12.10 -12.95 -0.05
C LYS A 10 10.94 -11.96 -0.17
N GLY A 11 10.30 -11.97 -1.33
CA GLY A 11 9.12 -11.18 -1.63
C GLY A 11 7.86 -11.89 -1.14
N LEU A 12 6.78 -11.14 -1.10
CA LEU A 12 5.46 -11.68 -0.89
C LEU A 12 5.06 -12.54 -2.10
N SER A 13 4.38 -13.67 -1.85
CA SER A 13 3.82 -14.45 -2.95
C SER A 13 2.67 -13.69 -3.61
N LEU A 14 2.40 -13.97 -4.89
CA LEU A 14 1.29 -13.34 -5.61
C LEU A 14 -0.09 -13.52 -4.92
N PRO A 15 -0.47 -14.69 -4.38
CA PRO A 15 -1.74 -14.81 -3.65
C PRO A 15 -1.75 -14.03 -2.34
N GLU A 16 -0.62 -13.96 -1.62
CA GLU A 16 -0.52 -13.12 -0.42
C GLU A 16 -0.60 -11.64 -0.76
N PHE A 17 -0.03 -11.22 -1.89
CA PHE A 17 -0.13 -9.85 -2.38
C PHE A 17 -1.58 -9.49 -2.69
N GLN A 18 -2.30 -10.37 -3.37
CA GLN A 18 -3.73 -10.17 -3.63
C GLN A 18 -4.56 -10.19 -2.34
N SER A 19 -4.18 -10.98 -1.34
CA SER A 19 -4.89 -10.98 -0.05
C SER A 19 -4.70 -9.68 0.73
N LEU A 20 -3.61 -8.94 0.52
CA LEU A 20 -3.31 -7.70 1.23
C LEU A 20 -3.68 -6.43 0.44
N TYR A 21 -3.62 -6.49 -0.89
CA TYR A 21 -3.73 -5.32 -1.78
C TYR A 21 -4.65 -5.58 -2.98
N GLY A 22 -5.41 -6.68 -2.99
CA GLY A 22 -6.15 -7.13 -4.18
C GLY A 22 -7.35 -6.29 -4.56
N THR A 23 -7.81 -5.39 -3.68
CA THR A 23 -8.86 -4.41 -4.00
C THR A 23 -8.34 -2.99 -3.83
N GLU A 24 -8.96 -2.05 -4.55
CA GLU A 24 -8.64 -0.63 -4.50
C GLU A 24 -8.71 -0.10 -3.06
N GLU A 25 -9.80 -0.38 -2.35
CA GLU A 25 -10.01 0.01 -0.95
C GLU A 25 -8.92 -0.51 0.01
N GLN A 26 -8.46 -1.76 -0.20
CA GLN A 26 -7.40 -2.36 0.62
C GLN A 26 -6.05 -1.71 0.35
N CYS A 27 -5.74 -1.45 -0.93
CA CYS A 27 -4.51 -0.80 -1.35
C CYS A 27 -4.42 0.63 -0.81
N GLU A 28 -5.49 1.41 -0.95
CA GLU A 28 -5.57 2.79 -0.48
C GLU A 28 -5.37 2.89 1.03
N ALA A 29 -6.09 2.09 1.81
CA ALA A 29 -5.99 2.11 3.27
C ALA A 29 -4.57 1.80 3.77
N VAL A 30 -3.83 0.92 3.09
CA VAL A 30 -2.43 0.62 3.44
C VAL A 30 -1.49 1.71 2.93
N LEU A 31 -1.72 2.26 1.75
CA LEU A 31 -0.95 3.37 1.19
C LEU A 31 -1.02 4.61 2.07
N GLU A 32 -2.21 4.98 2.54
CA GLU A 32 -2.39 6.13 3.43
C GLU A 32 -1.62 5.97 4.74
N LYS A 33 -1.73 4.80 5.38
CA LYS A 33 -1.00 4.46 6.61
C LYS A 33 0.51 4.46 6.43
N THR A 34 0.98 3.94 5.30
CA THR A 34 2.43 3.83 5.01
C THR A 34 3.03 5.18 4.65
N ARG A 35 2.29 5.99 3.88
CA ARG A 35 2.76 7.28 3.38
C ARG A 35 2.70 8.38 4.43
N TRP A 36 1.69 8.36 5.30
CA TRP A 36 1.53 9.36 6.35
C TRP A 36 1.23 8.70 7.72
N PRO A 37 2.25 8.06 8.34
CA PRO A 37 2.07 7.41 9.64
C PRO A 37 1.66 8.39 10.75
N ASP A 38 2.15 9.63 10.71
CA ASP A 38 1.89 10.63 11.75
C ASP A 38 0.47 11.22 11.69
N VAL A 39 -0.08 11.49 10.51
CA VAL A 39 -1.35 12.24 10.36
C VAL A 39 -2.58 11.40 10.75
N ILE A 40 -2.53 10.09 10.56
CA ILE A 40 -3.57 9.14 10.97
C ILE A 40 -3.64 8.99 12.49
N SER A 41 -2.52 9.19 13.20
CA SER A 41 -2.50 9.14 14.66
C SER A 41 -3.18 10.36 15.31
N VAL A 42 -3.19 11.50 14.61
CA VAL A 42 -3.73 12.76 15.12
C VAL A 42 -5.22 12.93 14.78
N PHE A 43 -5.72 12.25 13.73
CA PHE A 43 -7.13 12.28 13.35
C PHE A 43 -7.68 10.87 13.09
N PRO A 44 -8.25 10.18 14.09
CA PRO A 44 -8.96 8.93 13.90
C PRO A 44 -10.35 9.23 13.32
N GLY A 45 -10.40 9.70 12.08
CA GLY A 45 -11.64 10.19 11.48
C GLY A 45 -11.53 10.43 9.98
N ARG A 46 -11.78 9.36 9.22
CA ARG A 46 -12.30 9.34 7.84
C ARG A 46 -11.62 10.30 6.85
N VAL A 47 -10.49 9.85 6.28
CA VAL A 47 -9.91 10.41 5.04
C VAL A 47 -10.34 9.63 3.79
N THR A 48 -11.27 8.68 3.92
CA THR A 48 -11.73 7.77 2.85
C THR A 48 -12.55 8.46 1.74
N GLU A 49 -12.56 9.78 1.67
CA GLU A 49 -13.24 10.54 0.62
C GLU A 49 -12.31 11.63 0.10
N PHE A 50 -11.14 11.25 -0.42
CA PHE A 50 -10.50 12.03 -1.49
C PHE A 50 -11.25 11.75 -2.80
N ARG A 51 -12.54 12.10 -2.83
CA ARG A 51 -13.30 12.07 -4.06
C ARG A 51 -12.73 13.20 -4.91
N VAL A 52 -12.13 12.84 -6.04
CA VAL A 52 -11.83 13.78 -7.13
C VAL A 52 -13.18 14.23 -7.71
N GLU A 53 -13.96 15.00 -6.94
CA GLU A 53 -15.16 15.66 -7.46
C GLU A 53 -14.70 16.89 -8.22
N SER A 54 -14.44 16.66 -9.50
CA SER A 54 -14.23 17.66 -10.53
C SER A 54 -12.83 18.29 -10.52
N CYS A 55 -12.00 17.82 -11.45
CA CYS A 55 -11.22 18.76 -12.24
C CYS A 55 -12.24 19.55 -13.08
N ASP A 56 -12.64 20.74 -12.61
CA ASP A 56 -12.97 21.81 -13.56
C ASP A 56 -11.65 22.34 -14.13
#